data_AF-A0A6N9NUQ0-F1
#
_entry.id   AF-A0A6N9NUQ0-F1
#
_cell.length_a   1.000
_cell.length_b   1.000
_cell.length_c   1.000
_cell.angle_alpha   90.00
_cell.angle_beta   90.00
_cell.angle_gamma   90.00
#
_symmetry.space_group_name_H-M   'P 1'
#
loop_
_entity.id
_entity.type
_entity.pdbx_description
1 polymer ?
#
loop_
_entity_poly.entity_id
_entity_poly.type
_entity_poly.pdbx_seq_one_letter_code
_entity_poly.pdbx_strand_id
1 'polypeptide(L)'
;MSGIFNEKLMMQSLGEKLPDGEKLAAGVHGIGLEMEIRQLFGKCRLVDYKLFPDENGSVIEVSKCKYAKHDIYIGITQNYLVLTECEACKHLYEFKDIPDLPGVAVKEVRTCIPTEDIGTCFSLEEIEKCLFKKAWMGAVNCWVTMKNGSSLKFMLPKLGGVGGGMPHHAEYREAIIAWLGAIGA
;
A
#
# COMPACT_ATOMS: atom_id res chain seq x y z
N MET A 1 -19.28 -16.18 7.36
CA MET A 1 -17.96 -16.05 6.71
C MET A 1 -17.85 -14.61 6.26
N SER A 2 -16.84 -13.87 6.71
CA SER A 2 -16.63 -12.49 6.26
C SER A 2 -16.43 -12.49 4.75
N GLY A 3 -17.07 -11.57 4.02
CA GLY A 3 -16.97 -11.46 2.56
C GLY A 3 -15.57 -11.16 2.05
N ILE A 4 -14.62 -10.92 2.97
CA ILE A 4 -13.23 -10.57 2.69
C ILE A 4 -12.41 -11.75 2.13
N PHE A 5 -12.81 -13.00 2.37
CA PHE A 5 -12.15 -14.16 1.75
C PHE A 5 -12.78 -14.45 0.39
N ASN A 6 -12.65 -13.52 -0.54
CA ASN A 6 -13.22 -13.61 -1.88
C ASN A 6 -12.24 -13.07 -2.93
N GLU A 7 -11.71 -13.96 -3.76
CA GLU A 7 -10.72 -13.62 -4.78
C GLU A 7 -11.24 -12.57 -5.76
N LYS A 8 -12.49 -12.67 -6.21
CA LYS A 8 -13.06 -11.70 -7.15
C LYS A 8 -13.12 -10.30 -6.54
N LEU A 9 -13.56 -10.20 -5.28
CA LEU A 9 -13.61 -8.92 -4.56
C LEU A 9 -12.22 -8.34 -4.36
N MET A 10 -11.25 -9.18 -3.98
CA MET A 10 -9.85 -8.80 -3.83
C MET A 10 -9.27 -8.28 -5.15
N MET A 11 -9.45 -9.02 -6.25
CA MET A 11 -8.95 -8.61 -7.58
C MET A 11 -9.57 -7.28 -8.01
N GLN A 12 -10.87 -7.06 -7.75
CA GLN A 12 -11.53 -5.79 -8.03
C GLN A 12 -10.94 -4.66 -7.18
N SER A 13 -10.87 -4.84 -5.87
CA SER A 13 -10.39 -3.83 -4.92
C SER A 13 -8.96 -3.38 -5.24
N LEU A 14 -8.06 -4.34 -5.47
CA LEU A 14 -6.68 -4.05 -5.87
C LEU A 14 -6.62 -3.41 -7.26
N GLY A 15 -7.46 -3.88 -8.19
CA GLY A 15 -7.58 -3.38 -9.57
C GLY A 15 -7.90 -1.88 -9.64
N GLU A 16 -8.80 -1.40 -8.77
CA GLU A 16 -9.20 0.00 -8.70
C GLU A 16 -8.06 0.95 -8.26
N LYS A 17 -6.98 0.42 -7.69
CA LYS A 17 -5.81 1.20 -7.25
C LYS A 17 -4.61 1.08 -8.19
N LEU A 18 -4.72 0.30 -9.27
CA LEU A 18 -3.61 0.11 -10.20
C LEU A 18 -3.36 1.37 -11.04
N PRO A 19 -2.09 1.72 -11.30
CA PRO A 19 -1.74 2.68 -12.34
C PRO A 19 -2.18 2.20 -13.73
N ASP A 20 -2.41 3.14 -14.64
CA ASP A 20 -2.78 2.83 -16.02
C ASP A 20 -1.77 1.88 -16.69
N GLY A 21 -2.28 0.82 -17.32
CA GLY A 21 -1.48 -0.17 -18.04
C GLY A 21 -0.90 -1.30 -17.18
N GLU A 22 -0.93 -1.18 -15.84
CA GLU A 22 -0.52 -2.26 -14.94
C GLU A 22 -1.56 -3.37 -14.85
N LYS A 23 -1.09 -4.59 -14.59
CA LYS A 23 -1.94 -5.76 -14.38
C LYS A 23 -1.53 -6.49 -13.12
N LEU A 24 -2.53 -6.87 -12.32
CA LEU A 24 -2.31 -7.65 -11.13
C LEU A 24 -1.78 -9.04 -11.50
N ALA A 25 -0.61 -9.39 -11.00
CA ALA A 25 0.00 -10.70 -11.22
C ALA A 25 -0.34 -11.68 -10.10
N ALA A 26 -0.42 -11.18 -8.86
CA ALA A 26 -0.83 -11.94 -7.70
C ALA A 26 -1.53 -11.03 -6.69
N GLY A 27 -2.48 -11.59 -5.95
CA GLY A 27 -3.17 -10.90 -4.86
C GLY A 27 -3.54 -11.85 -3.74
N VAL A 28 -3.46 -11.42 -2.49
CA VAL A 28 -3.84 -12.22 -1.33
C VAL A 28 -4.56 -11.39 -0.27
N HIS A 29 -5.29 -12.07 0.60
CA HIS A 29 -5.64 -11.53 1.90
C HIS A 29 -4.40 -11.52 2.82
N GLY A 30 -4.24 -10.42 3.56
CA GLY A 30 -3.19 -10.22 4.54
C GLY A 30 -3.70 -9.44 5.74
N ILE A 31 -2.81 -9.28 6.72
CA ILE A 31 -3.09 -8.47 7.92
C ILE A 31 -2.10 -7.32 7.96
N GLY A 32 -2.59 -6.09 7.84
CA GLY A 32 -1.81 -4.89 8.11
C GLY A 32 -1.47 -4.84 9.59
N LEU A 33 -0.20 -4.68 9.92
CA LEU A 33 0.30 -4.61 11.29
C LEU A 33 0.70 -3.18 11.67
N GLU A 34 1.34 -2.49 10.73
CA GLU A 34 1.84 -1.13 10.90
C GLU A 34 1.95 -0.44 9.53
N MET A 35 1.63 0.83 9.46
CA MET A 35 1.78 1.67 8.29
C MET A 35 2.23 3.05 8.75
N GLU A 36 3.28 3.56 8.14
CA GLU A 36 3.72 4.95 8.24
C GLU A 36 4.05 5.45 6.84
N ILE A 37 3.16 6.26 6.27
CA ILE A 37 3.35 6.83 4.94
C ILE A 37 3.71 8.29 5.10
N ARG A 38 4.79 8.72 4.44
CA ARG A 38 5.16 10.12 4.28
C ARG A 38 5.35 10.42 2.80
N GLN A 39 4.54 11.33 2.27
CA GLN A 39 4.60 11.71 0.86
C GLN A 39 4.42 13.22 0.71
N LEU A 40 5.25 13.83 -0.13
CA LEU A 40 5.17 15.24 -0.49
C LEU A 40 4.38 15.41 -1.78
N PHE A 41 3.46 16.37 -1.77
CA PHE A 41 2.62 16.71 -2.91
C PHE A 41 2.81 18.19 -3.24
N GLY A 42 3.25 18.48 -4.46
CA GLY A 42 3.52 19.84 -4.90
C GLY A 42 2.37 20.44 -5.69
N LYS A 43 2.33 21.78 -5.74
CA LYS A 43 1.32 22.53 -6.50
C LYS A 43 -0.09 22.06 -6.17
N CYS A 44 -0.39 22.01 -4.88
CA CYS A 44 -1.67 21.52 -4.42
C CYS A 44 -2.18 22.27 -3.20
N ARG A 45 -3.46 22.08 -2.92
CA ARG A 45 -4.13 22.56 -1.71
C ARG A 45 -4.96 21.44 -1.11
N LEU A 46 -5.04 21.42 0.21
CA LEU A 46 -5.86 20.47 0.96
C LEU A 46 -7.24 21.09 1.23
N VAL A 47 -8.30 20.42 0.80
CA VAL A 47 -9.69 20.77 1.11
C VAL A 47 -10.45 19.49 1.46
N ASP A 48 -11.07 19.44 2.63
CA ASP A 48 -11.90 18.31 3.08
C ASP A 48 -11.24 16.92 2.89
N TYR A 49 -9.99 16.77 3.35
CA TYR A 49 -9.22 15.52 3.21
C TYR A 49 -8.99 15.07 1.77
N LYS A 50 -8.93 16.02 0.84
CA LYS A 50 -8.59 15.80 -0.56
C LYS A 50 -7.56 16.81 -1.02
N LEU A 51 -6.56 16.33 -1.74
CA LEU A 51 -5.58 17.19 -2.40
C LEU A 51 -6.11 17.56 -3.79
N PHE A 52 -6.22 18.86 -4.03
CA PHE A 52 -6.58 19.39 -5.34
C PHE A 52 -5.36 20.00 -6.04
N PRO A 53 -5.23 19.84 -7.36
CA PRO A 53 -4.22 20.56 -8.12
C PRO A 53 -4.43 22.07 -8.00
N ASP A 54 -3.36 22.80 -7.76
CA ASP A 54 -3.33 24.26 -7.69
C ASP A 54 -1.93 24.74 -8.09
N GLU A 55 -1.78 25.35 -9.27
CA GLU A 55 -0.47 25.80 -9.76
C GLU A 55 0.23 26.82 -8.83
N ASN A 56 -0.55 27.53 -8.01
CA ASN A 56 -0.05 28.47 -7.01
C ASN A 56 -0.05 27.87 -5.59
N GLY A 57 -0.38 26.59 -5.46
CA GLY A 57 -0.43 25.85 -4.20
C GLY A 57 0.96 25.56 -3.64
N SER A 58 1.00 25.27 -2.34
CA SER A 58 2.22 24.91 -1.61
C SER A 58 2.64 23.46 -1.89
N VAL A 59 3.77 23.06 -1.30
CA VAL A 59 4.09 21.65 -1.10
C VAL A 59 3.48 21.21 0.23
N ILE A 60 2.68 20.15 0.20
CA ILE A 60 2.03 19.57 1.37
C ILE A 60 2.66 18.20 1.65
N GLU A 61 3.23 18.03 2.84
CA GLU A 61 3.55 16.71 3.38
C GLU A 61 2.29 16.09 3.97
N VAL A 62 1.99 14.88 3.51
CA VAL A 62 0.95 14.04 4.10
C VAL A 62 1.63 12.91 4.86
N SER A 63 1.33 12.82 6.15
CA SER A 63 1.60 11.67 6.99
C SER A 63 0.31 10.86 7.17
N LYS A 64 0.34 9.56 6.87
CA LYS A 64 -0.76 8.60 7.11
C LYS A 64 -0.24 7.43 7.93
N CYS A 65 -0.75 7.26 9.14
CA CYS A 65 -0.28 6.21 10.05
C CYS A 65 -1.40 5.29 10.57
N LYS A 66 -1.04 4.03 10.81
CA LYS A 66 -1.89 3.04 11.49
C LYS A 66 -1.05 1.95 12.16
N TYR A 67 -1.22 1.79 13.47
CA TYR A 67 -0.50 0.80 14.30
C TYR A 67 -1.41 -0.34 14.80
N ALA A 68 -2.63 -0.43 14.28
CA ALA A 68 -3.62 -1.42 14.66
C ALA A 68 -3.76 -2.49 13.59
N LYS A 69 -3.91 -3.75 14.02
CA LYS A 69 -4.17 -4.88 13.12
C LYS A 69 -5.48 -4.69 12.36
N HIS A 70 -5.48 -4.96 11.07
CA HIS A 70 -6.65 -4.88 10.21
C HIS A 70 -6.47 -5.75 8.97
N ASP A 71 -7.58 -6.21 8.40
CA ASP A 71 -7.58 -7.00 7.19
C ASP A 71 -7.32 -6.12 5.97
N ILE A 72 -6.37 -6.55 5.14
CA ILE A 72 -5.99 -5.86 3.90
C ILE A 72 -5.88 -6.88 2.77
N TYR A 73 -6.13 -6.44 1.55
CA TYR A 73 -5.64 -7.11 0.37
C TYR A 73 -4.28 -6.57 0.00
N ILE A 74 -3.42 -7.49 -0.46
CA ILE A 74 -2.05 -7.20 -0.86
C ILE A 74 -1.88 -7.76 -2.25
N GLY A 75 -1.58 -6.89 -3.18
CA GLY A 75 -1.41 -7.17 -4.58
C GLY A 75 -0.01 -6.83 -5.05
N ILE A 76 0.43 -7.51 -6.10
CA ILE A 76 1.66 -7.15 -6.78
C ILE A 76 1.45 -7.22 -8.29
N THR A 77 2.05 -6.26 -8.98
CA THR A 77 2.10 -6.14 -10.43
C THR A 77 3.55 -6.28 -10.88
N GLN A 78 3.84 -6.06 -12.17
CA GLN A 78 5.21 -6.08 -12.64
C GLN A 78 6.08 -5.00 -11.95
N ASN A 79 5.50 -3.83 -11.65
CA ASN A 79 6.26 -2.68 -11.16
C ASN A 79 5.78 -2.11 -9.82
N TYR A 80 4.68 -2.62 -9.26
CA TYR A 80 4.05 -2.04 -8.06
C TYR A 80 3.62 -3.07 -7.03
N LEU A 81 3.81 -2.72 -5.75
CA LEU A 81 3.12 -3.28 -4.60
C LEU A 81 1.86 -2.45 -4.32
N VAL A 82 0.71 -3.11 -4.16
CA VAL A 82 -0.59 -2.45 -4.00
C VAL A 82 -1.30 -3.00 -2.77
N LEU A 83 -1.90 -2.13 -1.96
CA LEU A 83 -2.62 -2.50 -0.75
C LEU A 83 -3.97 -1.80 -0.71
N THR A 84 -5.00 -2.53 -0.30
CA THR A 84 -6.32 -1.96 -0.02
C THR A 84 -6.88 -2.54 1.26
N GLU A 85 -7.62 -1.75 2.02
CA GLU A 85 -8.30 -2.22 3.22
C GLU A 85 -9.50 -3.09 2.84
N CYS A 86 -9.69 -4.22 3.53
CA CYS A 86 -10.85 -5.10 3.28
C CYS A 86 -12.15 -4.53 3.86
N GLU A 87 -12.03 -3.66 4.87
CA GLU A 87 -13.12 -3.06 5.62
C GLU A 87 -12.78 -1.61 5.96
N ALA A 88 -13.79 -0.77 6.19
CA ALA A 88 -13.56 0.63 6.54
C ALA A 88 -12.75 0.74 7.84
N CYS A 89 -11.62 1.43 7.79
CA CYS A 89 -10.81 1.63 8.97
C CYS A 89 -10.29 3.08 9.09
N LYS A 90 -9.96 3.48 10.32
CA LYS A 90 -9.45 4.82 10.60
C LYS A 90 -7.93 4.84 10.55
N HIS A 91 -7.40 5.96 10.05
CA HIS A 91 -6.00 6.33 10.03
C HIS A 91 -5.79 7.61 10.81
N LEU A 92 -4.59 7.78 11.35
CA LEU A 92 -4.13 9.08 11.82
C LEU A 92 -3.51 9.82 10.64
N TYR A 93 -3.97 11.05 10.40
CA TYR A 93 -3.45 11.92 9.35
C TYR A 93 -2.83 13.17 9.96
N GLU A 94 -1.66 13.55 9.45
CA GLU A 94 -1.07 14.87 9.69
C GLU A 94 -0.73 15.52 8.35
N PHE A 95 -0.94 16.83 8.28
CA PHE A 95 -0.68 17.64 7.09
C PHE A 95 0.23 18.79 7.48
N LYS A 96 1.31 18.99 6.71
CA LYS A 96 2.24 20.10 6.96
C LYS A 96 2.53 20.80 5.65
N ASP A 97 2.34 22.10 5.62
CA ASP A 97 2.87 22.95 4.56
C ASP A 97 4.38 23.03 4.72
N ILE A 98 5.11 22.57 3.71
CA ILE A 98 6.57 22.60 3.69
C ILE A 98 7.01 23.63 2.64
N PRO A 99 7.96 24.52 2.99
CA PRO A 99 8.58 25.39 1.98
C PRO A 99 9.28 24.51 0.93
N ASP A 100 9.29 24.94 -0.33
CA ASP A 100 9.87 24.14 -1.42
C ASP A 100 11.33 23.74 -1.10
N LEU A 101 11.55 22.44 -0.84
CA LEU A 101 12.85 21.91 -0.42
C LEU A 101 13.58 21.31 -1.64
N PRO A 102 14.73 21.88 -2.06
CA PRO A 102 15.48 21.34 -3.18
C PRO A 102 15.96 19.92 -2.89
N GLY A 103 15.71 19.00 -3.84
CA GLY A 103 16.26 17.63 -3.81
C GLY A 103 15.37 16.57 -3.15
N VAL A 104 14.16 16.91 -2.70
CA VAL A 104 13.19 15.92 -2.22
C VAL A 104 12.22 15.54 -3.34
N ALA A 105 11.89 14.24 -3.45
CA ALA A 105 10.93 13.77 -4.44
C ALA A 105 9.52 14.30 -4.11
N VAL A 106 9.04 15.26 -4.90
CA VAL A 106 7.72 15.87 -4.78
C VAL A 106 6.80 15.27 -5.85
N LYS A 107 5.66 14.69 -5.44
CA LYS A 107 4.66 14.15 -6.35
C LYS A 107 3.78 15.28 -6.88
N GLU A 108 3.67 15.37 -8.20
CA GLU A 108 2.76 16.33 -8.84
C GLU A 108 1.30 15.86 -8.70
N VAL A 109 0.44 16.77 -8.24
CA VAL A 109 -1.02 16.52 -8.19
C VAL A 109 -1.62 17.01 -9.50
N ARG A 110 -2.10 16.09 -10.33
CA ARG A 110 -2.76 16.42 -11.62
C ARG A 110 -4.27 16.32 -11.56
N THR A 111 -4.76 15.49 -10.65
CA THR A 111 -6.18 15.24 -10.39
C THR A 111 -6.42 15.26 -8.89
N CYS A 112 -7.68 15.38 -8.48
CA CYS A 112 -8.04 15.28 -7.08
C CYS A 112 -7.59 13.93 -6.49
N ILE A 113 -6.89 13.95 -5.35
CA ILE A 113 -6.44 12.74 -4.63
C ILE A 113 -7.12 12.72 -3.25
N PRO A 114 -8.04 11.78 -3.01
CA PRO A 114 -8.52 11.49 -1.66
C PRO A 114 -7.38 11.04 -0.74
N THR A 115 -7.32 11.50 0.51
CA THR A 115 -6.24 11.10 1.43
C THR A 115 -6.26 9.61 1.80
N GLU A 116 -7.39 8.94 1.59
CA GLU A 116 -7.51 7.47 1.72
C GLU A 116 -6.70 6.72 0.67
N ASP A 117 -6.61 7.26 -0.56
CA ASP A 117 -5.86 6.67 -1.68
C ASP A 117 -4.35 6.85 -1.55
N ILE A 118 -3.91 7.75 -0.68
CA ILE A 118 -2.49 7.95 -0.37
C ILE A 118 -1.93 6.71 0.34
N GLY A 119 -0.79 6.22 -0.16
CA GLY A 119 -0.14 5.03 0.37
C GLY A 119 -0.88 3.71 0.10
N THR A 120 -1.60 3.62 -1.02
CA THR A 120 -2.25 2.37 -1.48
C THR A 120 -1.48 1.69 -2.62
N CYS A 121 -0.59 2.40 -3.32
CA CYS A 121 0.17 1.88 -4.45
C CYS A 121 1.60 2.41 -4.41
N PHE A 122 2.58 1.51 -4.46
CA PHE A 122 4.01 1.79 -4.28
C PHE A 122 4.81 1.19 -5.42
N SER A 123 5.65 1.99 -6.08
CA SER A 123 6.60 1.46 -7.05
C SER A 123 7.58 0.52 -6.35
N LEU A 124 7.84 -0.65 -6.93
CA LEU A 124 8.84 -1.58 -6.42
C LEU A 124 10.25 -0.96 -6.49
N GLU A 125 10.50 -0.04 -7.43
CA GLU A 125 11.77 0.67 -7.53
C GLU A 125 12.03 1.61 -6.35
N GLU A 126 10.96 2.08 -5.68
CA GLU A 126 11.04 2.96 -4.51
C GLU A 126 11.18 2.19 -3.19
N ILE A 127 11.06 0.85 -3.23
CA ILE A 127 11.36 0.00 -2.09
C ILE A 127 12.88 -0.05 -1.91
N GLU A 128 13.34 0.44 -0.77
CA GLU A 128 14.75 0.37 -0.38
C GLU A 128 15.10 -1.03 0.12
N LYS A 129 14.21 -1.62 0.94
CA LYS A 129 14.47 -2.89 1.60
C LYS A 129 13.18 -3.63 1.95
N CYS A 130 13.23 -4.94 1.83
CA CYS A 130 12.20 -5.85 2.34
C CYS A 130 12.80 -6.88 3.32
N LEU A 131 12.14 -7.09 4.45
CA LEU A 131 12.53 -8.04 5.49
C LEU A 131 11.42 -9.05 5.77
N PHE A 132 11.78 -10.33 5.80
CA PHE A 132 10.85 -11.42 6.09
C PHE A 132 11.19 -12.09 7.42
N LYS A 133 10.15 -12.34 8.22
CA LYS A 133 10.26 -13.12 9.46
C LYS A 133 9.14 -14.15 9.52
N LYS A 134 9.49 -15.41 9.76
CA LYS A 134 8.51 -16.47 10.03
C LYS A 134 7.68 -16.09 11.26
N ALA A 135 6.38 -16.22 11.13
CA ALA A 135 5.40 -15.98 12.18
C ALA A 135 4.66 -17.28 12.50
N TRP A 136 3.71 -17.20 13.44
CA TRP A 136 3.01 -18.39 13.92
C TRP A 136 2.17 -19.06 12.82
N MET A 137 2.00 -20.38 12.90
CA MET A 137 1.22 -21.19 11.95
C MET A 137 1.66 -21.06 10.48
N GLY A 138 2.96 -20.81 10.26
CA GLY A 138 3.52 -20.70 8.91
C GLY A 138 3.22 -19.38 8.19
N ALA A 139 2.62 -18.39 8.88
CA ALA A 139 2.52 -17.04 8.37
C ALA A 139 3.91 -16.41 8.23
N VAL A 140 4.00 -15.34 7.42
CA VAL A 140 5.25 -14.57 7.25
C VAL A 140 4.93 -13.10 7.49
N ASN A 141 5.69 -12.47 8.40
CA ASN A 141 5.69 -11.02 8.54
C ASN A 141 6.64 -10.43 7.50
N CYS A 142 6.18 -9.40 6.82
CA CYS A 142 6.90 -8.62 5.84
C CYS A 142 7.06 -7.20 6.37
N TRP A 143 8.27 -6.67 6.24
CA TRP A 143 8.62 -5.29 6.58
C TRP A 143 9.23 -4.63 5.35
N VAL A 144 8.51 -3.66 4.79
CA VAL A 144 8.93 -2.91 3.60
C VAL A 144 9.29 -1.50 4.03
N THR A 145 10.51 -1.07 3.70
CA THR A 145 10.99 0.30 3.89
C THR A 145 11.18 0.94 2.52
N MET A 146 10.63 2.13 2.35
CA MET A 146 10.73 2.93 1.13
C MET A 146 11.88 3.93 1.25
N LYS A 147 12.48 4.32 0.12
CA LYS A 147 13.57 5.32 0.08
C LYS A 147 13.19 6.67 0.69
N ASN A 148 11.91 7.03 0.65
CA ASN A 148 11.40 8.27 1.23
C ASN A 148 11.13 8.20 2.75
N GLY A 149 11.50 7.09 3.40
CA GLY A 149 11.29 6.86 4.83
C GLY A 149 9.91 6.30 5.20
N SER A 150 9.00 6.10 4.23
CA SER A 150 7.74 5.39 4.49
C SER A 150 8.00 3.92 4.83
N SER A 151 7.15 3.33 5.66
CA SER A 151 7.25 1.93 6.03
C SER A 151 5.90 1.22 6.10
N LEU A 152 5.93 -0.07 5.76
CA LEU A 152 4.78 -0.96 5.81
C LEU A 152 5.18 -2.24 6.54
N LYS A 153 4.34 -2.66 7.48
CA LYS A 153 4.39 -3.98 8.10
C LYS A 153 3.10 -4.70 7.86
N PHE A 154 3.18 -5.88 7.28
CA PHE A 154 2.03 -6.74 7.10
C PHE A 154 2.38 -8.20 7.30
N MET A 155 1.37 -9.03 7.51
CA MET A 155 1.48 -10.47 7.63
C MET A 155 0.78 -11.12 6.44
N LEU A 156 1.43 -12.14 5.87
CA LEU A 156 0.91 -13.02 4.83
C LEU A 156 0.52 -14.37 5.45
N PRO A 157 -0.77 -14.62 5.76
CA PRO A 157 -1.21 -15.86 6.38
C PRO A 157 -1.01 -17.04 5.44
N LYS A 158 -0.56 -18.19 5.97
CA LYS A 158 -0.46 -19.42 5.18
C LYS A 158 -1.84 -19.95 4.74
N LEU A 159 -2.86 -19.71 5.56
CA LEU A 159 -4.18 -20.33 5.44
C LEU A 159 -5.27 -19.37 4.93
N GLY A 160 -4.92 -18.25 4.30
CA GLY A 160 -5.90 -17.25 3.83
C GLY A 160 -6.88 -17.77 2.77
N GLY A 161 -6.54 -18.85 2.06
CA GLY A 161 -7.43 -19.54 1.11
C GLY A 161 -8.30 -20.65 1.71
N VAL A 162 -8.16 -20.96 3.01
CA VAL A 162 -8.94 -22.04 3.64
C VAL A 162 -10.42 -21.65 3.66
N GLY A 163 -11.27 -22.49 3.07
CA GLY A 163 -12.69 -22.20 2.86
C GLY A 163 -13.08 -21.98 1.40
N GLY A 164 -12.10 -21.95 0.48
CA GLY A 164 -12.34 -22.01 -0.98
C GLY A 164 -12.70 -20.69 -1.65
N GLY A 165 -12.85 -19.59 -0.90
CA GLY A 165 -13.13 -18.27 -1.45
C GLY A 165 -11.93 -17.58 -2.11
N MET A 166 -10.71 -18.05 -1.84
CA MET A 166 -9.45 -17.61 -2.46
C MET A 166 -8.61 -18.81 -2.88
N PRO A 167 -8.99 -19.51 -3.97
CA PRO A 167 -8.36 -20.77 -4.38
C PRO A 167 -6.87 -20.64 -4.73
N HIS A 168 -6.42 -19.48 -5.23
CA HIS A 168 -5.02 -19.27 -5.63
C HIS A 168 -4.15 -18.63 -4.52
N HIS A 169 -4.67 -18.48 -3.30
CA HIS A 169 -3.99 -17.78 -2.20
C HIS A 169 -2.57 -18.29 -1.95
N ALA A 170 -2.35 -19.61 -1.97
CA ALA A 170 -1.04 -20.19 -1.70
C ALA A 170 -0.01 -19.83 -2.79
N GLU A 171 -0.40 -19.91 -4.06
CA GLU A 171 0.43 -19.55 -5.22
C GLU A 171 0.76 -18.06 -5.20
N TYR A 172 -0.27 -17.22 -5.08
CA TYR A 172 -0.11 -15.77 -5.04
C TYR A 172 0.74 -15.31 -3.85
N ARG A 173 0.59 -15.93 -2.69
CA ARG A 173 1.41 -15.63 -1.51
C ARG A 173 2.89 -15.89 -1.76
N GLU A 174 3.23 -17.04 -2.35
CA GLU A 174 4.63 -17.36 -2.65
C GLU A 174 5.20 -16.44 -3.75
N ALA A 175 4.40 -16.09 -4.77
CA ALA A 175 4.80 -15.12 -5.79
C ALA A 175 5.12 -13.74 -5.18
N ILE A 176 4.26 -13.23 -4.29
CA ILE A 176 4.48 -11.96 -3.58
C ILE A 176 5.76 -12.02 -2.75
N ILE A 177 5.98 -13.11 -2.00
CA ILE A 177 7.19 -13.28 -1.18
C ILE A 177 8.43 -13.33 -2.07
N ALA A 178 8.39 -14.07 -3.18
CA ALA A 178 9.51 -14.19 -4.09
C ALA A 178 9.88 -12.84 -4.74
N TRP A 179 8.89 -12.09 -5.23
CA TRP A 179 9.14 -10.78 -5.84
C TRP A 179 9.65 -9.76 -4.84
N LEU A 180 9.01 -9.61 -3.69
CA LEU A 180 9.50 -8.69 -2.66
C LEU A 180 10.85 -9.14 -2.09
N GLY A 181 11.13 -10.45 -2.05
CA GLY A 181 12.41 -11.02 -1.63
C GLY A 181 13.56 -10.84 -2.61
N ALA A 182 13.28 -10.57 -3.89
CA ALA A 182 14.29 -10.23 -4.87
C ALA A 182 14.76 -8.77 -4.77
N ILE A 183 14.04 -7.92 -4.03
CA ILE A 183 14.38 -6.50 -3.89
C ILE A 183 15.55 -6.35 -2.91
N GLY A 184 16.69 -5.87 -3.43
CA GLY A 184 17.91 -5.66 -2.64
C GLY A 184 18.69 -6.93 -2.30
N ALA A 185 18.41 -8.04 -3.00
CA ALA A 185 19.16 -9.30 -2.93
C ALA A 185 20.38 -9.31 -3.88
#